data_AF-A0A4Q5SPZ9-F1
#
_entry.id   AF-A0A4Q5SPZ9-F1
#
_cell.length_a   1.000
_cell.length_b   1.000
_cell.length_c   1.000
_cell.angle_alpha   90.00
_cell.angle_beta   90.00
_cell.angle_gamma   90.00
#
_symmetry.space_group_name_H-M   'P 1'
#
loop_
_entity.id
_entity.type
_entity.pdbx_description
1 polymer ?
#
loop_
_entity_poly.entity_id
_entity_poly.type
_entity_poly.pdbx_seq_one_letter_code
_entity_poly.pdbx_strand_id
1 'polypeptide(L)'
;MPRIFTIRFSYQNSEATALVKERVLPLGTEYSLSMIGGELEELLEDRKILLLPTGTIAFSKQEGLPGRLMETVLQAIAHHVGTAAA
;
A
#
# COMPACT_ATOMS: atom_id res chain seq x y z
N MET A 1 7.35 0.79 -17.08
CA MET A 1 8.47 0.92 -16.12
C MET A 1 7.90 0.79 -14.71
N PRO A 2 8.62 0.15 -13.77
CA PRO A 2 8.19 0.16 -12.37
C PRO A 2 8.37 1.57 -11.79
N ARG A 3 7.33 2.10 -11.15
CA ARG A 3 7.39 3.39 -10.44
C ARG A 3 7.63 3.09 -8.96
N ILE A 4 8.52 3.85 -8.33
CA ILE A 4 8.76 3.75 -6.89
C ILE A 4 8.44 5.11 -6.30
N PHE A 5 7.62 5.12 -5.26
CA PHE A 5 7.26 6.33 -4.54
C PHE A 5 7.06 6.04 -3.06
N THR A 6 7.03 7.10 -2.28
CA THR A 6 6.87 7.02 -0.84
C THR A 6 5.51 7.57 -0.46
N ILE A 7 4.80 6.86 0.41
CA ILE A 7 3.54 7.32 1.01
C ILE A 7 3.75 7.61 2.48
N ARG A 8 2.97 8.56 3.01
CA ARG A 8 2.87 8.84 4.44
C ARG A 8 1.45 8.52 4.88
N PHE A 9 1.32 7.90 6.04
CA PHE A 9 0.03 7.55 6.60
C PHE A 9 0.11 7.53 8.13
N SER A 10 -1.03 7.77 8.79
CA SER A 10 -1.11 7.74 10.25
C SER A 10 -1.73 6.41 10.71
N TYR A 11 -1.05 5.68 11.57
CA TYR A 11 -1.56 4.44 12.16
C TYR A 11 -1.30 4.42 13.66
N GLN A 12 -2.33 4.15 14.47
CA GLN A 12 -2.25 4.15 15.94
C GLN A 12 -1.54 5.38 16.53
N ASN A 13 -1.93 6.58 16.09
CA ASN A 13 -1.36 7.88 16.50
C ASN A 13 0.14 8.07 16.18
N SER A 14 0.73 7.21 15.34
CA SER A 14 2.09 7.36 14.83
C SER A 14 2.05 7.66 13.34
N GLU A 15 2.83 8.65 12.90
CA GLU A 15 3.10 8.83 11.47
C GLU A 15 4.10 7.79 11.00
N ALA A 16 3.76 7.13 9.90
CA ALA A 16 4.56 6.09 9.32
C ALA A 16 4.74 6.34 7.82
N THR A 17 5.86 5.83 7.30
CA THR A 17 6.26 6.02 5.90
C THR A 17 6.50 4.67 5.27
N ALA A 18 5.86 4.40 4.13
CA ALA A 18 6.09 3.20 3.33
C ALA A 18 6.72 3.57 1.99
N LEU A 19 7.66 2.75 1.54
CA LEU A 19 8.09 2.69 0.17
C LEU A 19 7.15 1.77 -0.62
N VAL A 20 6.58 2.31 -1.69
CA VAL A 20 5.64 1.64 -2.57
C VAL A 20 6.32 1.41 -3.91
N LYS A 21 6.38 0.16 -4.33
CA LYS A 21 6.81 -0.23 -5.68
C LYS A 21 5.59 -0.61 -6.50
N GLU A 22 5.27 0.22 -7.48
CA GLU A 22 4.23 0.01 -8.45
C GLU A 22 4.77 -0.76 -9.66
N ARG A 23 4.03 -1.79 -10.06
CA ARG A 23 4.29 -2.60 -11.24
C ARG A 23 2.99 -2.77 -12.00
N VAL A 24 2.91 -2.14 -13.17
CA VAL A 24 1.80 -2.34 -14.10
C VAL A 24 1.94 -3.70 -14.78
N LEU A 25 0.89 -4.51 -14.70
CA LEU A 25 0.74 -5.83 -15.31
C LEU A 25 -0.39 -5.78 -16.35
N PRO A 26 -0.45 -6.74 -17.30
CA PRO A 26 -1.53 -6.78 -18.29
C PRO A 26 -2.94 -6.88 -17.70
N LEU A 27 -3.05 -7.44 -16.49
CA LEU A 27 -4.33 -7.71 -15.81
C LEU A 27 -4.64 -6.73 -14.66
N GLY A 28 -3.74 -5.78 -14.36
CA GLY A 28 -3.91 -4.86 -13.23
C GLY A 28 -2.60 -4.20 -12.79
N THR A 29 -2.64 -3.47 -11.68
CA THR A 29 -1.45 -2.81 -11.10
C THR A 29 -1.11 -3.45 -9.76
N GLU A 30 0.11 -3.97 -9.65
CA GLU A 30 0.65 -4.52 -8.41
C GLU A 30 1.37 -3.41 -7.63
N TYR A 31 1.05 -3.23 -6.35
CA TYR A 31 1.82 -2.39 -5.43
C TYR A 31 2.43 -3.28 -4.35
N SER A 32 3.76 -3.27 -4.26
CA SER A 32 4.51 -3.92 -3.18
C SER A 32 4.90 -2.89 -2.14
N LEU A 33 4.73 -3.22 -0.87
CA LEU A 33 4.97 -2.34 0.27
C LEU A 33 6.23 -2.76 1.02
N SER A 34 6.99 -1.78 1.50
CA SER A 34 8.11 -1.97 2.43
C SER A 34 8.18 -0.77 3.37
N MET A 35 8.40 -1.00 4.66
CA MET A 35 8.49 0.06 5.69
C MET A 35 9.95 0.28 6.11
N ILE A 36 10.23 1.43 6.70
CA ILE A 36 11.57 1.74 7.28
C ILE A 36 11.57 1.50 8.82
N GLY A 37 10.43 1.11 9.42
CA GLY A 37 10.27 0.95 10.87
C GLY A 37 9.75 -0.43 11.26
N GLY A 38 10.49 -1.12 12.14
CA GLY A 38 10.43 -2.56 12.36
C GLY A 38 9.06 -3.19 12.65
N GLU A 39 8.29 -2.69 13.63
CA GLU A 39 7.01 -3.35 13.99
C GLU A 39 5.95 -3.30 12.89
N LEU A 40 5.92 -2.22 12.11
CA LEU A 40 5.01 -2.11 10.96
C LEU A 40 5.56 -2.82 9.73
N GLU A 41 6.89 -2.96 9.66
CA GLU A 41 7.56 -3.74 8.64
C GLU A 41 7.12 -5.20 8.72
N GLU A 42 7.21 -5.87 9.88
CA GLU A 42 6.76 -7.27 10.02
C GLU A 42 5.26 -7.46 9.68
N LEU A 43 4.42 -6.46 9.96
CA LEU A 43 3.00 -6.51 9.64
C LEU A 43 2.72 -6.34 8.14
N LEU A 44 3.60 -5.65 7.41
CA LEU A 44 3.48 -5.34 5.97
C LEU A 44 4.45 -6.14 5.09
N GLU A 45 5.42 -6.83 5.68
CA GLU A 45 6.36 -7.71 5.01
C GLU A 45 5.54 -8.75 4.25
N ASP A 46 5.85 -8.93 2.97
CA ASP A 46 5.11 -9.76 2.00
C ASP A 46 3.71 -9.29 1.58
N ARG A 47 3.28 -8.08 1.92
CA ARG A 47 1.98 -7.57 1.45
C ARG A 47 2.05 -6.97 0.05
N LYS A 48 1.31 -7.60 -0.87
CA LYS A 48 1.10 -7.14 -2.23
C LYS A 48 -0.34 -6.72 -2.44
N ILE A 49 -0.54 -5.51 -2.95
CA ILE A 49 -1.82 -5.00 -3.41
C ILE A 49 -1.94 -5.32 -4.89
N LEU A 50 -3.05 -5.91 -5.33
CA LEU A 50 -3.37 -6.00 -6.75
C LEU A 50 -4.63 -5.18 -7.05
N LEU A 51 -4.44 -4.07 -7.75
CA LEU A 51 -5.52 -3.24 -8.24
C LEU A 51 -5.95 -3.75 -9.61
N LEU A 52 -7.10 -4.43 -9.69
CA LEU A 52 -7.66 -4.86 -10.97
C LEU A 52 -8.52 -3.75 -11.59
N PRO A 53 -8.72 -3.77 -12.92
CA PRO A 53 -9.62 -2.84 -13.60
C PRO A 53 -11.08 -2.88 -13.11
N THR A 54 -11.51 -4.03 -12.56
CA THR A 54 -12.87 -4.24 -12.04
C THR A 54 -13.02 -3.86 -10.56
N GLY A 55 -11.95 -3.41 -9.91
CA GLY A 55 -11.90 -3.10 -8.49
C GLY A 55 -10.65 -3.65 -7.79
N THR A 56 -10.41 -3.21 -6.55
CA THR A 56 -9.27 -3.66 -5.75
C THR A 56 -9.49 -5.09 -5.27
N ILE A 57 -8.63 -6.06 -5.65
CA ILE A 57 -8.67 -7.42 -5.10
C ILE A 57 -7.52 -7.60 -4.11
N ALA A 58 -7.91 -8.07 -2.93
CA ALA A 58 -7.20 -7.92 -1.69
C ALA A 58 -6.38 -9.15 -1.27
N PHE A 59 -5.54 -8.86 -0.28
CA PHE A 59 -4.55 -9.65 0.43
C PHE A 59 -5.01 -11.00 0.98
N SER A 60 -4.04 -11.89 1.18
CA SER A 60 -4.20 -13.23 1.75
C SER A 60 -4.55 -13.27 3.25
N LYS A 61 -4.47 -12.15 3.98
CA LYS A 61 -4.86 -12.01 5.40
C LYS A 61 -5.48 -10.64 5.67
N GLN A 62 -6.81 -10.54 5.54
CA GLN A 62 -7.60 -9.34 5.84
C GLN A 62 -8.06 -9.22 7.30
N GLU A 63 -7.91 -10.27 8.13
CA GLU A 63 -8.47 -10.25 9.49
C GLU A 63 -7.53 -9.60 10.52
N GLY A 64 -8.10 -8.73 11.38
CA GLY A 64 -7.43 -8.16 12.56
C GLY A 64 -6.75 -6.79 12.36
N LEU A 65 -5.81 -6.45 13.26
CA LEU A 65 -4.95 -5.25 13.22
C LEU A 65 -4.31 -4.95 11.84
N PRO A 66 -3.87 -5.96 11.07
CA PRO A 66 -3.25 -5.72 9.77
C PRO A 66 -4.23 -5.26 8.68
N GLY A 67 -5.53 -5.53 8.83
CA GLY A 67 -6.56 -5.06 7.90
C GLY A 67 -6.72 -3.54 7.96
N ARG A 68 -6.79 -2.96 9.17
CA ARG A 68 -6.88 -1.51 9.38
C ARG A 68 -5.65 -0.76 8.89
N LEU A 69 -4.46 -1.28 9.21
CA LEU A 69 -3.19 -0.73 8.70
C LEU A 69 -3.23 -0.66 7.17
N MET A 70 -3.77 -1.70 6.55
CA MET A 70 -3.83 -1.79 5.11
C MET A 70 -4.83 -0.83 4.47
N GLU A 71 -5.98 -0.61 5.09
CA GLU A 71 -6.92 0.42 4.61
C GLU A 71 -6.27 1.80 4.60
N THR A 72 -5.52 2.15 5.66
CA THR A 72 -4.79 3.42 5.69
C THR A 72 -3.74 3.51 4.59
N VAL A 73 -3.01 2.41 4.34
CA VAL A 73 -2.01 2.34 3.26
C VAL A 73 -2.67 2.46 1.87
N LEU A 74 -3.79 1.76 1.64
CA LEU A 74 -4.55 1.85 0.40
C LEU A 74 -5.08 3.26 0.16
N GLN A 75 -5.60 3.92 1.20
CA GLN A 75 -6.02 5.32 1.12
C GLN A 75 -4.85 6.24 0.79
N ALA A 76 -3.68 6.02 1.40
CA ALA A 76 -2.49 6.83 1.12
C ALA A 76 -1.95 6.60 -0.31
N ILE A 77 -2.03 5.38 -0.84
CA ILE A 77 -1.72 5.10 -2.25
C ILE A 77 -2.75 5.74 -3.17
N ALA A 78 -4.05 5.56 -2.90
CA ALA A 78 -5.12 6.16 -3.70
C ALA A 78 -5.02 7.68 -3.71
N HIS A 79 -4.69 8.29 -2.56
CA HIS A 79 -4.39 9.71 -2.47
C HIS A 79 -3.17 10.02 -3.34
N HIS A 80 -2.03 9.34 -3.19
CA HIS A 80 -0.82 9.63 -3.97
C HIS A 80 -1.01 9.47 -5.49
N VAL A 81 -1.72 8.42 -5.93
CA VAL A 81 -1.95 8.12 -7.35
C VAL A 81 -3.07 8.99 -7.93
N GLY A 82 -4.07 9.34 -7.12
CA GLY A 82 -5.19 10.24 -7.46
C GLY A 82 -4.90 11.74 -7.28
N THR A 83 -3.78 12.10 -6.65
CA THR A 83 -3.27 13.49 -6.55
C THR A 83 -2.05 13.70 -7.44
N ALA A 84 -2.15 13.27 -8.71
CA ALA A 84 -1.42 13.93 -9.79
C ALA A 84 -2.21 15.17 -10.24
N ALA A 85 -2.37 16.13 -9.35
CA ALA A 85 -2.92 17.45 -9.66
C ALA A 85 -2.29 18.50 -8.74
N ALA A 86 -1.06 18.90 -9.07
CA ALA A 86 -0.52 20.21 -8.80
C ALA A 86 0.60 20.47 -9.81
#